data_AF-A0A9W4H2H7-F1
#
_entry.id   AF-A0A9W4H2H7-F1
#
_cell.length_a   1.000
_cell.length_b   1.000
_cell.length_c   1.000
_cell.angle_alpha   90.00
_cell.angle_beta   90.00
_cell.angle_gamma   90.00
#
_symmetry.space_group_name_H-M   'P 1'
#
loop_
_entity.id
_entity.type
_entity.pdbx_description
1 polymer ?
#
loop_
_entity_poly.entity_id
_entity_poly.type
_entity_poly.pdbx_seq_one_letter_code
_entity_poly.pdbx_strand_id
1 'polypeptide(L)'
;MPSLYDFATWGPLLRILRADNAERLAVPGGEVSGLIGRGGWSLPTRPRAPRPGQALLISDMPEFDAADLVVDALTASGTDHLAFTAAISPDGAAVLHLLGPSPAVQPALSGPHPGAMILVEGAAPAPWHRLPAPVPGAAPAASADPVLLERTLRERLPGAVGATDAEIAAAQARLGVPFPEELAALYRVTRGRAEDWPEYAAAGRAADAVGCEVLPLDELHVADAASRPFRWESAATAALTQAPGAAVQALVGSPGWIAFADNGAGDRLAVDLTPGPGGHLGQIVVIPHQQDTGACLLADSLTDLVVKARTDEYEPYESPAGQAPAVAEVRTRGLPDVEAAAHPDLEVLRIGARNGPPLSLAPVTALPRLRTLAAHPGALADPLEIARLTGLEYLEIAPEDWRALLDANAVPRTLAAASVHIHGARQVLPVVDLVNEILALWHRPPIPRTTVTGHLGAAPPAGSGGRRARTR
;
A
#
# COMPACT_ATOMS: atom_id res chain seq x y z
N MET A 1 -13.86 2.73 -31.63
CA MET A 1 -12.94 2.80 -30.47
C MET A 1 -12.35 1.41 -30.29
N PRO A 2 -11.05 1.27 -29.97
CA PRO A 2 -10.44 -0.03 -29.70
C PRO A 2 -11.17 -0.69 -28.52
N SER A 3 -11.49 -1.98 -28.66
CA SER A 3 -12.11 -2.77 -27.59
C SER A 3 -11.03 -3.50 -26.80
N LEU A 4 -11.14 -3.51 -25.48
CA LEU A 4 -10.18 -4.18 -24.60
C LEU A 4 -10.03 -5.68 -24.92
N TYR A 5 -11.11 -6.30 -25.39
CA TYR A 5 -11.17 -7.74 -25.69
C TYR A 5 -10.91 -8.08 -27.16
N ASP A 6 -10.52 -7.10 -27.97
CA ASP A 6 -10.10 -7.31 -29.36
C ASP A 6 -8.59 -7.53 -29.44
N PHE A 7 -8.17 -8.55 -30.19
CA PHE A 7 -6.76 -8.87 -30.42
C PHE A 7 -6.00 -7.70 -31.08
N ALA A 8 -6.67 -6.92 -31.94
CA ALA A 8 -6.05 -5.80 -32.63
C ALA A 8 -5.49 -4.74 -31.66
N THR A 9 -6.18 -4.50 -30.55
CA THR A 9 -5.76 -3.59 -29.48
C THR A 9 -4.41 -4.01 -28.86
N TRP A 10 -4.19 -5.31 -28.71
CA TRP A 10 -3.00 -5.88 -28.09
C TRP A 10 -1.86 -6.14 -29.08
N GLY A 11 -2.15 -6.15 -30.38
CA GLY A 11 -1.20 -6.49 -31.44
C GLY A 11 0.13 -5.73 -31.38
N PRO A 12 0.16 -4.38 -31.23
CA PRO A 12 1.40 -3.63 -31.10
C PRO A 12 2.25 -4.08 -29.91
N LEU A 13 1.63 -4.22 -28.73
CA LEU A 13 2.31 -4.62 -27.50
C LEU A 13 2.85 -6.05 -27.61
N LEU A 14 2.04 -7.00 -28.10
CA LEU A 14 2.45 -8.40 -28.23
C LEU A 14 3.64 -8.58 -29.19
N ARG A 15 3.79 -7.73 -30.23
CA ARG A 15 4.97 -7.75 -31.10
C ARG A 15 6.25 -7.36 -30.36
N ILE A 16 6.17 -6.35 -29.50
CA ILE A 16 7.30 -5.91 -28.67
C ILE A 16 7.67 -7.02 -27.68
N LEU A 17 6.68 -7.56 -26.96
CA LEU A 17 6.91 -8.64 -26.00
C LEU A 17 7.51 -9.89 -26.67
N ARG A 18 7.05 -10.25 -27.87
CA ARG A 18 7.63 -11.36 -28.65
C ARG A 18 9.11 -11.12 -28.97
N ALA A 19 9.47 -9.90 -29.40
CA ALA A 19 10.84 -9.58 -29.77
C ALA A 19 11.78 -9.61 -28.55
N ASP A 20 11.35 -9.06 -27.42
CA ASP A 20 12.17 -8.97 -26.21
C ASP A 20 12.30 -10.30 -25.46
N ASN A 21 11.34 -11.21 -25.63
CA ASN A 21 11.24 -12.48 -24.90
C ASN A 21 11.34 -13.72 -25.80
N ALA A 22 11.97 -13.60 -26.98
CA ALA A 22 12.04 -14.69 -27.97
C ALA A 22 12.54 -16.03 -27.38
N GLU A 23 13.58 -16.01 -26.55
CA GLU A 23 14.13 -17.21 -25.91
C GLU A 23 13.12 -17.85 -24.94
N ARG A 24 12.44 -17.04 -24.13
CA ARG A 24 11.43 -17.50 -23.16
C ARG A 24 10.21 -18.09 -23.85
N LEU A 25 9.78 -17.49 -24.97
CA LEU A 25 8.63 -17.93 -25.76
C LEU A 25 8.93 -19.14 -26.67
N ALA A 26 10.20 -19.39 -26.99
CA ALA A 26 10.60 -20.53 -27.82
C ALA A 26 10.55 -21.88 -27.08
N VAL A 27 10.57 -21.87 -25.74
CA VAL A 27 10.47 -23.09 -24.93
C VAL A 27 9.01 -23.57 -24.91
N PRO A 28 8.74 -24.90 -24.96
CA PRO A 28 7.39 -25.42 -24.78
C PRO A 28 6.73 -24.91 -23.49
N GLY A 29 5.54 -24.32 -23.60
CA GLY A 29 4.85 -23.69 -22.47
C GLY A 29 5.38 -22.30 -22.09
N GLY A 30 6.24 -21.71 -22.93
CA GLY A 30 6.75 -20.36 -22.76
C GLY A 30 5.65 -19.31 -22.84
N GLU A 31 5.48 -18.54 -21.77
CA GLU A 31 4.56 -17.40 -21.72
C GLU A 31 5.25 -16.17 -21.13
N VAL A 32 4.76 -15.00 -21.51
CA VAL A 32 5.08 -13.72 -20.88
C VAL A 32 3.86 -13.21 -20.12
N SER A 33 4.06 -12.43 -19.08
CA SER A 33 2.97 -11.91 -18.26
C SER A 33 3.26 -10.49 -17.82
N GLY A 34 2.22 -9.67 -17.72
CA GLY A 34 2.34 -8.27 -17.32
C GLY A 34 1.06 -7.74 -16.70
N LEU A 35 1.14 -6.51 -16.22
CA LEU A 35 0.04 -5.77 -15.61
C LEU A 35 -0.06 -4.40 -16.30
N ILE A 36 -1.26 -3.98 -16.69
CA ILE A 36 -1.51 -2.65 -17.25
C ILE A 36 -2.66 -2.02 -16.48
N GLY A 37 -2.49 -0.79 -16.03
CA GLY A 37 -3.53 0.01 -15.39
C GLY A 37 -3.41 1.49 -15.75
N ARG A 38 -4.40 2.28 -15.33
CA ARG A 38 -4.47 3.72 -15.65
C ARG A 38 -3.31 4.54 -15.08
N GLY A 39 -2.77 4.12 -13.94
CA GLY A 39 -1.65 4.79 -13.27
C GLY A 39 -0.26 4.31 -13.71
N GLY A 40 -0.18 3.32 -14.61
CA GLY A 40 1.08 2.74 -15.06
C GLY A 40 0.99 1.26 -15.37
N TRP A 41 2.09 0.68 -15.82
CA TRP A 41 2.17 -0.71 -16.25
C TRP A 41 3.49 -1.37 -15.84
N SER A 42 3.46 -2.69 -15.75
CA SER A 42 4.61 -3.56 -15.56
C SER A 42 4.64 -4.55 -16.71
N LEU A 43 5.61 -4.37 -17.60
CA LEU A 43 5.78 -5.19 -18.80
C LEU A 43 7.12 -5.93 -18.72
N PRO A 44 7.18 -7.20 -19.17
CA PRO A 44 8.43 -7.95 -19.22
C PRO A 44 9.24 -7.55 -20.47
N THR A 45 9.65 -6.28 -20.56
CA THR A 45 10.49 -5.76 -21.64
C THR A 45 11.95 -5.70 -21.22
N ARG A 46 12.87 -5.68 -22.20
CA ARG A 46 14.30 -5.53 -21.88
C ARG A 46 14.57 -4.07 -21.50
N PRO A 47 15.31 -3.79 -20.41
CA PRO A 47 15.70 -2.43 -20.06
C PRO A 47 16.47 -1.78 -21.21
N ARG A 48 16.01 -0.62 -21.69
CA ARG A 48 16.75 0.14 -22.70
C ARG A 48 17.76 1.03 -22.01
N ALA A 49 19.05 0.80 -22.27
CA ALA A 49 20.11 1.67 -21.78
C ALA A 49 20.24 2.89 -22.71
N PRO A 50 20.28 4.13 -22.17
CA PRO A 50 20.61 5.30 -22.97
C PRO A 50 22.03 5.17 -23.54
N ARG A 51 22.27 5.79 -24.70
CA ARG A 51 23.64 5.93 -25.21
C ARG A 51 24.44 6.85 -24.29
N PRO A 52 25.75 6.61 -24.07
CA PRO A 52 26.58 7.51 -23.28
C PRO A 52 26.45 8.96 -23.78
N GLY A 53 26.06 9.88 -22.90
CA GLY A 53 25.88 11.30 -23.21
C GLY A 53 24.49 11.70 -23.74
N GLN A 54 23.51 10.80 -23.76
CA GLN A 54 22.11 11.11 -24.10
C GLN A 54 21.17 10.66 -22.98
N ALA A 55 20.14 11.44 -22.67
CA ALA A 55 19.02 10.98 -21.84
C ALA A 55 18.09 10.11 -22.70
N LEU A 56 17.49 9.08 -22.09
CA LEU A 56 16.45 8.27 -22.75
C LEU A 56 15.17 9.11 -22.83
N LEU A 57 14.60 9.31 -24.02
CA LEU A 57 13.31 10.00 -24.16
C LEU A 57 12.16 8.99 -24.24
N ILE A 58 10.96 9.39 -23.79
CA ILE A 58 9.75 8.55 -23.93
C ILE A 58 9.48 8.19 -25.40
N SER A 59 9.79 9.11 -26.33
CA SER A 59 9.71 8.86 -27.78
C SER A 59 10.65 7.76 -28.28
N ASP A 60 11.66 7.38 -27.51
CA ASP A 60 12.58 6.29 -27.83
C ASP A 60 12.06 4.93 -27.32
N MET A 61 10.85 4.90 -26.77
CA MET A 61 10.26 3.74 -26.10
C MET A 61 8.92 3.31 -26.72
N PRO A 62 8.91 2.49 -27.79
CA PRO A 62 7.69 2.08 -28.49
C PRO A 62 6.67 1.30 -27.63
N GLU A 63 7.07 0.78 -26.46
CA GLU A 63 6.16 0.19 -25.48
C GLU A 63 5.23 1.19 -24.84
N PHE A 64 5.58 2.48 -24.78
CA PHE A 64 4.67 3.52 -24.29
C PHE A 64 3.48 3.67 -25.23
N ASP A 65 3.71 3.93 -26.52
CA ASP A 65 2.63 4.03 -27.52
C ASP A 65 1.77 2.75 -27.56
N ALA A 66 2.41 1.58 -27.45
CA ALA A 66 1.71 0.30 -27.45
C ALA A 66 0.90 0.05 -26.17
N ALA A 67 1.39 0.48 -25.02
CA ALA A 67 0.69 0.39 -23.75
C ALA A 67 -0.45 1.42 -23.66
N ASP A 68 -0.24 2.64 -24.16
CA ASP A 68 -1.23 3.71 -24.18
C ASP A 68 -2.49 3.29 -24.96
N LEU A 69 -2.34 2.58 -26.08
CA LEU A 69 -3.49 2.02 -26.80
C LEU A 69 -4.34 1.06 -25.92
N VAL A 70 -3.69 0.28 -25.05
CA VAL A 70 -4.38 -0.61 -24.11
C VAL A 70 -4.96 0.18 -22.93
N VAL A 71 -4.26 1.19 -22.43
CA VAL A 71 -4.74 2.10 -21.37
C VAL A 71 -5.97 2.88 -21.83
N ASP A 72 -6.01 3.33 -23.08
CA ASP A 72 -7.17 3.99 -23.69
C ASP A 72 -8.37 3.03 -23.73
N ALA A 73 -8.14 1.77 -24.12
CA ALA A 73 -9.19 0.75 -24.15
C ALA A 73 -9.71 0.39 -22.74
N LEU A 74 -8.81 0.32 -21.74
CA LEU A 74 -9.16 0.13 -20.31
C LEU A 74 -9.98 1.32 -19.78
N THR A 75 -9.59 2.54 -20.15
CA THR A 75 -10.29 3.76 -19.75
C THR A 75 -11.70 3.77 -20.33
N ALA A 76 -11.84 3.48 -21.63
CA ALA A 76 -13.12 3.38 -22.31
C ALA A 76 -14.03 2.27 -21.76
N SER A 77 -13.47 1.17 -21.25
CA SER A 77 -14.24 0.07 -20.66
C SER A 77 -14.60 0.28 -19.19
N GLY A 78 -14.10 1.35 -18.54
CA GLY A 78 -14.31 1.54 -17.10
C GLY A 78 -13.46 0.60 -16.22
N THR A 79 -12.45 -0.06 -16.78
CA THR A 79 -11.58 -1.00 -16.06
C THR A 79 -10.34 -0.28 -15.52
N ASP A 80 -10.02 -0.48 -14.23
CA ASP A 80 -8.89 0.20 -13.59
C ASP A 80 -7.52 -0.39 -13.96
N HIS A 81 -7.46 -1.72 -13.98
CA HIS A 81 -6.26 -2.49 -14.31
C HIS A 81 -6.62 -3.88 -14.82
N LEU A 82 -5.65 -4.52 -15.47
CA LEU A 82 -5.77 -5.86 -16.03
C LEU A 82 -4.41 -6.55 -16.03
N ALA A 83 -4.34 -7.76 -15.47
CA ALA A 83 -3.18 -8.63 -15.66
C ALA A 83 -3.37 -9.47 -16.92
N PHE A 84 -2.29 -9.88 -17.57
CA PHE A 84 -2.37 -10.74 -18.73
C PHE A 84 -1.26 -11.78 -18.78
N THR A 85 -1.52 -12.89 -19.47
CA THR A 85 -0.48 -13.79 -19.97
C THR A 85 -0.60 -13.96 -21.47
N ALA A 86 0.53 -14.04 -22.16
CA ALA A 86 0.59 -14.26 -23.59
C ALA A 86 1.55 -15.40 -23.92
N ALA A 87 1.02 -16.41 -24.60
CA ALA A 87 1.80 -17.42 -25.29
C ALA A 87 1.82 -17.06 -26.77
N ILE A 88 3.01 -17.04 -27.37
CA ILE A 88 3.19 -16.64 -28.77
C ILE A 88 4.11 -17.64 -29.44
N SER A 89 3.58 -18.37 -30.42
CA SER A 89 4.36 -19.35 -31.18
C SER A 89 5.27 -18.68 -32.22
N PRO A 90 6.31 -19.39 -32.71
CA PRO A 90 7.25 -18.85 -33.69
C PRO A 90 6.61 -18.41 -35.02
N ASP A 91 5.53 -19.06 -35.44
CA ASP A 91 4.76 -18.70 -36.64
C ASP A 91 3.93 -17.41 -36.46
N GLY A 92 3.74 -16.97 -35.22
CA GLY A 92 3.04 -15.76 -34.85
C GLY A 92 1.62 -15.97 -34.37
N ALA A 93 1.13 -17.20 -34.23
CA ALA A 93 -0.11 -17.45 -33.50
C ALA A 93 0.07 -17.06 -32.03
N ALA A 94 -0.92 -16.37 -31.47
CA ALA A 94 -0.86 -15.85 -30.11
C ALA A 94 -2.15 -16.15 -29.37
N VAL A 95 -2.00 -16.61 -28.13
CA VAL A 95 -3.07 -16.80 -27.16
C VAL A 95 -2.81 -15.86 -26.01
N LEU A 96 -3.76 -14.96 -25.77
CA LEU A 96 -3.72 -13.94 -24.74
C LEU A 96 -4.82 -14.25 -23.71
N HIS A 97 -4.43 -14.44 -22.46
CA HIS A 97 -5.35 -14.54 -21.35
C HIS A 97 -5.38 -13.22 -20.60
N LEU A 98 -6.56 -12.61 -20.56
CA LEU A 98 -6.84 -11.36 -19.88
C LEU A 98 -7.50 -11.66 -18.54
N LEU A 99 -6.90 -11.17 -17.46
CA LEU A 99 -7.32 -11.39 -16.08
C LEU A 99 -7.87 -10.06 -15.54
N GLY A 100 -9.20 -10.01 -15.41
CA GLY A 100 -9.91 -8.83 -14.94
C GLY A 100 -9.88 -8.65 -13.44
N PRO A 101 -10.24 -7.47 -12.93
CA PRO A 101 -10.35 -7.24 -11.50
C PRO A 101 -11.49 -8.09 -10.91
N SER A 102 -11.29 -8.56 -9.68
CA SER A 102 -12.35 -9.14 -8.85
C SER A 102 -12.47 -8.30 -7.57
N PRO A 103 -13.68 -7.97 -7.10
CA PRO A 103 -13.85 -7.26 -5.81
C PRO A 103 -13.39 -8.11 -4.61
N ALA A 104 -13.16 -9.41 -4.81
CA ALA A 104 -12.64 -10.30 -3.78
C ALA A 104 -11.10 -10.47 -3.82
N VAL A 105 -10.39 -9.71 -4.64
CA VAL A 105 -8.93 -9.80 -4.76
C VAL A 105 -8.33 -8.40 -4.86
N GLN A 106 -7.41 -8.07 -3.96
CA GLN A 106 -6.66 -6.82 -4.04
C GLN A 106 -5.65 -6.90 -5.19
N PRO A 107 -5.38 -5.77 -5.89
CA PRO A 107 -4.32 -5.73 -6.89
C PRO A 107 -2.98 -6.06 -6.23
N ALA A 108 -2.09 -6.81 -6.87
CA ALA A 108 -0.75 -7.01 -6.33
C ALA A 108 0.03 -5.67 -6.26
N LEU A 109 0.99 -5.59 -5.34
CA LEU A 109 1.89 -4.44 -5.22
C LEU A 109 2.77 -4.29 -6.48
N SER A 110 3.20 -5.42 -7.04
CA SER A 110 4.03 -5.46 -8.24
C SER A 110 3.83 -6.78 -8.98
N GLY A 111 3.83 -6.70 -10.31
CA GLY A 111 3.78 -7.86 -11.19
C GLY A 111 2.36 -8.36 -11.50
N PRO A 112 2.27 -9.45 -12.29
CA PRO A 112 1.02 -9.94 -12.87
C PRO A 112 0.27 -10.94 -11.98
N HIS A 113 0.80 -11.30 -10.82
CA HIS A 113 0.15 -12.24 -9.91
C HIS A 113 -0.98 -11.56 -9.14
N PRO A 114 -2.03 -12.30 -8.72
CA PRO A 114 -3.04 -11.79 -7.80
C PRO A 114 -2.43 -11.33 -6.46
N GLY A 115 -2.98 -10.26 -5.87
CA GLY A 115 -2.70 -9.89 -4.48
C GLY A 115 -3.57 -10.67 -3.50
N ALA A 116 -3.79 -10.10 -2.31
CA ALA A 116 -4.58 -10.73 -1.26
C ALA A 116 -6.03 -10.97 -1.67
N MET A 117 -6.50 -12.19 -1.37
CA MET A 117 -7.88 -12.63 -1.44
C MET A 117 -8.64 -12.11 -0.23
N ILE A 118 -9.76 -11.43 -0.47
CA ILE A 118 -10.73 -10.99 0.55
C ILE A 118 -11.79 -12.09 0.70
N LEU A 119 -11.62 -12.92 1.72
CA LEU A 119 -12.48 -14.08 1.99
C LEU A 119 -13.76 -13.66 2.72
N VAL A 120 -13.66 -12.63 3.58
CA VAL A 120 -14.78 -12.01 4.28
C VAL A 120 -14.94 -10.56 3.84
N GLU A 121 -16.10 -10.21 3.31
CA GLU A 121 -16.39 -8.87 2.80
C GLU A 121 -16.39 -7.81 3.90
N GLY A 122 -15.72 -6.68 3.64
CA GLY A 122 -15.60 -5.58 4.60
C GLY A 122 -14.69 -5.89 5.79
N ALA A 123 -14.03 -7.05 5.83
CA ALA A 123 -13.07 -7.35 6.87
C ALA A 123 -11.84 -6.43 6.78
N ALA A 124 -11.28 -6.12 7.95
CA ALA A 124 -9.99 -5.45 8.07
C ALA A 124 -9.10 -6.22 9.07
N PRO A 125 -7.76 -6.08 8.98
CA PRO A 125 -6.85 -6.65 9.95
C PRO A 125 -7.13 -6.13 11.36
N ALA A 126 -6.86 -6.94 12.40
CA ALA A 126 -7.10 -6.56 13.79
C ALA A 126 -6.61 -5.14 14.19
N PRO A 127 -5.44 -4.63 13.73
CA PRO A 127 -5.02 -3.24 13.99
C PRO A 127 -6.04 -2.17 13.57
N TRP A 128 -6.80 -2.37 12.48
CA TRP A 128 -7.80 -1.40 11.97
C TRP A 128 -9.06 -1.34 12.82
N HIS A 129 -9.28 -2.31 13.71
CA HIS A 129 -10.40 -2.32 14.64
C HIS A 129 -10.07 -1.69 16.00
N ARG A 130 -8.81 -1.29 16.23
CA ARG A 130 -8.39 -0.73 17.52
C ARG A 130 -8.86 0.72 17.65
N LEU A 131 -9.72 0.95 18.64
CA LEU A 131 -10.17 2.28 19.04
C LEU A 131 -9.21 2.89 20.09
N PRO A 132 -9.13 4.24 20.17
CA PRO A 132 -8.39 4.91 21.22
C PRO A 132 -8.93 4.53 22.61
N ALA A 133 -8.02 4.24 23.53
CA ALA A 133 -8.35 4.11 24.94
C ALA A 133 -8.59 5.50 25.54
N PRO A 134 -9.63 5.71 26.37
CA PRO A 134 -9.79 6.96 27.09
C PRO A 134 -8.58 7.23 28.01
N VAL A 135 -8.10 8.47 28.03
CA VAL A 135 -7.08 8.95 28.97
C VAL A 135 -7.72 10.01 29.87
N PRO A 136 -8.31 9.61 31.02
CA PRO A 136 -8.96 10.54 31.93
C PRO A 136 -7.97 11.60 32.42
N GLY A 137 -8.37 12.87 32.36
CA GLY A 137 -7.51 13.99 32.78
C GLY A 137 -6.52 14.47 31.72
N ALA A 138 -6.59 13.95 30.48
CA ALA A 138 -5.89 14.57 29.36
C ALA A 138 -6.29 16.06 29.26
N ALA A 139 -5.28 16.93 29.25
CA ALA A 139 -5.42 18.37 29.21
C ALA A 139 -4.49 18.95 28.14
N PRO A 140 -4.78 20.15 27.62
CA PRO A 140 -3.85 20.86 26.75
C PRO A 140 -2.49 21.05 27.42
N ALA A 141 -1.43 21.08 26.60
CA ALA A 141 -0.09 21.37 27.08
C ALA A 141 0.00 22.78 27.67
N ALA A 142 0.98 23.03 28.55
CA ALA A 142 1.23 24.36 29.08
C ALA A 142 1.66 25.37 27.98
N SER A 143 2.12 24.88 26.83
CA SER A 143 2.45 25.67 25.66
C SER A 143 1.21 26.11 24.85
N ALA A 144 0.04 25.50 25.09
CA ALA A 144 -1.16 25.82 24.34
C ALA A 144 -1.68 27.22 24.71
N ASP A 145 -1.68 28.12 23.73
CA ASP A 145 -2.06 29.54 23.92
C ASP A 145 -2.66 30.09 22.62
N PRO A 146 -4.00 29.98 22.45
CA PRO A 146 -4.69 30.43 21.24
C PRO A 146 -4.49 31.92 20.93
N VAL A 147 -4.29 32.76 21.96
CA VAL A 147 -4.12 34.21 21.79
C VAL A 147 -2.72 34.51 21.26
N LEU A 148 -1.71 33.84 21.79
CA LEU A 148 -0.33 33.93 21.28
C LEU A 148 -0.24 33.41 19.85
N LEU A 149 -0.89 32.27 19.55
CA LEU A 149 -0.96 31.69 18.21
C LEU A 149 -1.53 32.68 17.21
N GLU A 150 -2.74 33.21 17.47
CA GLU A 150 -3.40 34.15 16.58
C GLU A 150 -2.55 35.39 16.34
N ARG A 151 -1.98 35.98 17.40
CA ARG A 151 -1.10 37.15 17.28
C ARG A 151 0.11 36.85 16.40
N THR A 152 0.80 35.74 16.67
CA THR A 152 2.02 35.35 15.95
C THR A 152 1.74 35.10 14.47
N LEU A 153 0.63 34.44 14.16
CA LEU A 153 0.23 34.18 12.77
C LEU A 153 -0.16 35.47 12.05
N ARG A 154 -0.91 36.39 12.68
CA ARG A 154 -1.24 37.68 12.06
C ARG A 154 -0.02 38.52 11.74
N GLU A 155 1.03 38.44 12.57
CA GLU A 155 2.32 39.08 12.32
C GLU A 155 3.07 38.45 11.15
N ARG A 156 3.06 37.11 11.04
CA ARG A 156 3.77 36.38 9.98
C ARG A 156 3.01 36.33 8.65
N LEU A 157 1.70 36.45 8.67
CA LEU A 157 0.80 36.37 7.51
C LEU A 157 -0.02 37.66 7.34
N PRO A 158 0.64 38.80 7.06
CA PRO A 158 -0.07 40.07 6.89
C PRO A 158 -1.02 39.98 5.68
N GLY A 159 -2.30 40.28 5.92
CA GLY A 159 -3.33 40.28 4.88
C GLY A 159 -3.93 38.91 4.54
N ALA A 160 -3.58 37.85 5.27
CA ALA A 160 -4.27 36.57 5.15
C ALA A 160 -5.77 36.70 5.47
N VAL A 161 -6.58 35.94 4.75
CA VAL A 161 -8.02 35.90 4.92
C VAL A 161 -8.37 34.75 5.87
N GLY A 162 -8.90 35.09 7.04
CA GLY A 162 -9.43 34.12 7.99
C GLY A 162 -10.82 33.62 7.60
N ALA A 163 -11.16 32.44 8.11
CA ALA A 163 -12.52 31.93 8.11
C ALA A 163 -13.39 32.65 9.14
N THR A 164 -14.68 32.75 8.82
CA THR A 164 -15.72 33.25 9.72
C THR A 164 -16.11 32.19 10.75
N ASP A 165 -16.67 32.63 11.88
CA ASP A 165 -17.18 31.70 12.91
C ASP A 165 -18.26 30.75 12.35
N ALA A 166 -19.04 31.20 11.36
CA ALA A 166 -20.06 30.38 10.70
C ALA A 166 -19.43 29.26 9.84
N GLU A 167 -18.34 29.53 9.12
CA GLU A 167 -17.59 28.52 8.36
C GLU A 167 -16.93 27.51 9.30
N ILE A 168 -16.34 27.97 10.40
CA ILE A 168 -15.73 27.10 11.43
C ILE A 168 -16.81 26.22 12.09
N ALA A 169 -17.98 26.79 12.42
CA ALA A 169 -19.10 26.02 12.96
C ALA A 169 -19.63 24.98 11.97
N ALA A 170 -19.71 25.31 10.68
CA ALA A 170 -20.12 24.37 9.64
C ALA A 170 -19.11 23.21 9.48
N ALA A 171 -17.80 23.49 9.56
CA ALA A 171 -16.77 22.47 9.51
C ALA A 171 -16.85 21.51 10.71
N GLN A 172 -17.01 22.03 11.92
CA GLN A 172 -17.21 21.21 13.13
C GLN A 172 -18.46 20.34 13.02
N ALA A 173 -19.57 20.89 12.53
CA ALA A 173 -20.81 20.12 12.33
C ALA A 173 -20.65 19.01 11.29
N ARG A 174 -19.90 19.26 10.21
CA ARG A 174 -19.58 18.27 9.16
C ARG A 174 -18.69 17.15 9.69
N LEU A 175 -17.71 17.48 10.52
CA LEU A 175 -16.77 16.51 11.10
C LEU A 175 -17.35 15.74 12.29
N GLY A 176 -18.37 16.30 12.96
CA GLY A 176 -18.95 15.72 14.17
C GLY A 176 -18.05 15.82 15.40
N VAL A 177 -16.99 16.64 15.32
CA VAL A 177 -15.98 16.82 16.38
C VAL A 177 -15.74 18.31 16.60
N PRO A 178 -15.75 18.80 17.86
CA PRO A 178 -15.46 20.21 18.15
C PRO A 178 -13.98 20.52 17.91
N PHE A 179 -13.70 21.74 17.47
CA PHE A 179 -12.33 22.21 17.31
C PHE A 179 -11.75 22.67 18.65
N PRO A 180 -10.51 22.31 18.96
CA PRO A 180 -9.74 23.01 19.98
C PRO A 180 -9.65 24.50 19.67
N GLU A 181 -9.55 25.32 20.71
CA GLU A 181 -9.46 26.77 20.57
C GLU A 181 -8.29 27.22 19.69
N GLU A 182 -7.16 26.51 19.76
CA GLU A 182 -6.00 26.79 18.91
C GLU A 182 -6.26 26.51 17.43
N LEU A 183 -6.99 25.44 17.10
CA LEU A 183 -7.35 25.13 15.72
C LEU A 183 -8.30 26.19 15.16
N ALA A 184 -9.28 26.62 15.97
CA ALA A 184 -10.15 27.75 15.59
C ALA A 184 -9.35 29.06 15.43
N ALA A 185 -8.38 29.33 16.30
CA ALA A 185 -7.52 30.51 16.23
C ALA A 185 -6.67 30.53 14.94
N LEU A 186 -6.11 29.38 14.54
CA LEU A 186 -5.43 29.22 13.24
C LEU A 186 -6.37 29.63 12.09
N TYR A 187 -7.58 29.05 12.05
CA TYR A 187 -8.53 29.32 10.96
C TYR A 187 -9.09 30.75 10.96
N ARG A 188 -9.14 31.44 12.10
CA ARG A 188 -9.48 32.88 12.15
C ARG A 188 -8.42 33.78 11.50
N VAL A 189 -7.21 33.27 11.28
CA VAL A 189 -6.14 34.00 10.58
C VAL A 189 -6.03 33.60 9.12
N THR A 190 -6.09 32.30 8.82
CA THR A 190 -5.96 31.78 7.45
C THR A 190 -6.96 30.67 7.18
N ARG A 191 -7.68 30.75 6.07
CA ARG A 191 -8.61 29.71 5.62
C ARG A 191 -7.98 28.64 4.72
N GLY A 192 -6.66 28.66 4.52
CA GLY A 192 -5.90 27.61 3.83
C GLY A 192 -6.23 27.45 2.33
N ARG A 193 -6.82 28.47 1.69
CA ARG A 193 -7.26 28.39 0.30
C ARG A 193 -6.16 28.81 -0.67
N ALA A 194 -5.97 28.01 -1.73
CA ALA A 194 -5.00 28.31 -2.78
C ALA A 194 -5.31 29.65 -3.48
N GLU A 195 -6.59 30.04 -3.58
CA GLU A 195 -6.98 31.31 -4.22
C GLU A 195 -6.51 32.56 -3.46
N ASP A 196 -6.24 32.43 -2.15
CA ASP A 196 -5.70 33.52 -1.34
C ASP A 196 -4.20 33.74 -1.60
N TRP A 197 -3.56 32.78 -2.28
CA TRP A 197 -2.13 32.77 -2.56
C TRP A 197 -1.87 32.50 -4.07
N PRO A 198 -2.21 33.47 -4.95
CA PRO A 198 -2.17 33.27 -6.41
C PRO A 198 -0.76 33.00 -6.97
N GLU A 199 0.28 33.29 -6.18
CA GLU A 199 1.67 32.99 -6.51
C GLU A 199 2.16 31.80 -5.69
N TYR A 200 2.78 30.82 -6.33
CA TYR A 200 3.38 29.65 -5.66
C TYR A 200 4.34 30.05 -4.52
N ALA A 201 5.14 31.09 -4.73
CA ALA A 201 6.04 31.59 -3.69
C ALA A 201 5.31 32.19 -2.48
N ALA A 202 4.10 32.74 -2.69
CA ALA A 202 3.27 33.24 -1.59
C ALA A 202 2.65 32.08 -0.79
N ALA A 203 2.21 31.01 -1.48
CA ALA A 203 1.76 29.78 -0.83
C ALA A 203 2.89 29.14 0.01
N GLY A 204 4.11 29.07 -0.54
CA GLY A 204 5.27 28.59 0.20
C GLY A 204 5.59 29.42 1.46
N ARG A 205 5.54 30.76 1.38
CA ARG A 205 5.70 31.62 2.57
C ARG A 205 4.59 31.42 3.61
N ALA A 206 3.37 31.15 3.15
CA ALA A 206 2.26 30.86 4.05
C ALA A 206 2.47 29.53 4.78
N ALA A 207 2.95 28.51 4.06
CA ALA A 207 3.33 27.23 4.65
C ALA A 207 4.48 27.39 5.66
N ASP A 208 5.52 28.15 5.31
CA ASP A 208 6.67 28.43 6.18
C ASP A 208 6.26 29.17 7.47
N ALA A 209 5.28 30.08 7.38
CA ALA A 209 4.81 30.86 8.53
C ALA A 209 4.13 30.01 9.60
N VAL A 210 3.39 28.98 9.18
CA VAL A 210 2.70 28.01 10.05
C VAL A 210 3.61 26.83 10.40
N GLY A 211 4.52 26.46 9.50
CA GLY A 211 5.36 25.26 9.56
C GLY A 211 4.80 24.06 8.78
N CYS A 212 3.65 24.23 8.10
CA CYS A 212 2.95 23.22 7.32
C CYS A 212 1.97 23.86 6.32
N GLU A 213 1.53 23.09 5.32
CA GLU A 213 0.51 23.50 4.35
C GLU A 213 -0.89 23.26 4.95
N VAL A 214 -1.56 24.34 5.36
CA VAL A 214 -2.89 24.28 6.00
C VAL A 214 -3.97 23.93 4.97
N LEU A 215 -4.75 22.89 5.25
CA LEU A 215 -5.89 22.49 4.43
C LEU A 215 -7.05 23.48 4.61
N PRO A 216 -7.84 23.73 3.55
CA PRO A 216 -9.07 24.51 3.69
C PRO A 216 -10.12 23.76 4.52
N LEU A 217 -11.03 24.52 5.14
CA LEU A 217 -12.01 23.98 6.11
C LEU A 217 -12.90 22.86 5.54
N ASP A 218 -13.14 22.80 4.25
CA ASP A 218 -13.93 21.79 3.54
C ASP A 218 -13.14 20.50 3.24
N GLU A 219 -11.81 20.54 3.27
CA GLU A 219 -10.93 19.39 3.07
C GLU A 219 -10.49 18.71 4.37
N LEU A 220 -10.77 19.34 5.53
CA LEU A 220 -10.56 18.69 6.82
C LEU A 220 -11.34 17.39 6.91
N HIS A 221 -10.71 16.39 7.51
CA HIS A 221 -11.33 15.09 7.75
C HIS A 221 -10.82 14.51 9.07
N VAL A 222 -11.60 13.57 9.61
CA VAL A 222 -11.16 12.75 10.73
C VAL A 222 -10.24 11.66 10.19
N ALA A 223 -9.01 11.61 10.70
CA ALA A 223 -7.99 10.63 10.32
C ALA A 223 -8.16 9.33 11.14
N ASP A 224 -9.31 8.67 10.98
CA ASP A 224 -9.61 7.39 11.60
C ASP A 224 -9.10 6.19 10.78
N ALA A 225 -9.35 4.97 11.25
CA ALA A 225 -8.94 3.77 10.53
C ALA A 225 -9.61 3.63 9.16
N ALA A 226 -10.82 4.19 8.95
CA ALA A 226 -11.53 4.12 7.68
C ALA A 226 -10.96 5.09 6.64
N SER A 227 -10.36 6.21 7.08
CA SER A 227 -9.65 7.13 6.19
C SER A 227 -8.27 6.62 5.76
N ARG A 228 -7.80 5.51 6.32
CA ARG A 228 -6.47 4.92 6.08
C ARG A 228 -6.60 3.68 5.19
N PRO A 229 -6.41 3.81 3.85
CA PRO A 229 -6.44 2.66 2.97
C PRO A 229 -5.32 1.69 3.33
N PHE A 230 -5.56 0.39 3.10
CA PHE A 230 -4.59 -0.63 3.44
C PHE A 230 -4.58 -1.78 2.43
N ARG A 231 -3.44 -2.47 2.40
CA ARG A 231 -3.27 -3.76 1.71
C ARG A 231 -3.15 -4.85 2.76
N TRP A 232 -3.90 -5.93 2.60
CA TRP A 232 -3.91 -7.03 3.57
C TRP A 232 -2.50 -7.60 3.77
N GLU A 233 -1.70 -7.72 2.72
CA GLU A 233 -0.33 -8.26 2.78
C GLU A 233 0.59 -7.45 3.71
N SER A 234 0.42 -6.12 3.75
CA SER A 234 1.17 -5.23 4.65
C SER A 234 0.50 -5.19 6.02
N ALA A 235 -0.79 -4.84 6.04
CA ALA A 235 -1.54 -4.50 7.25
C ALA A 235 -1.77 -5.69 8.18
N ALA A 236 -1.96 -6.91 7.65
CA ALA A 236 -2.08 -8.11 8.48
C ALA A 236 -0.80 -8.43 9.27
N THR A 237 0.34 -7.92 8.82
CA THR A 237 1.65 -8.16 9.44
C THR A 237 2.08 -7.05 10.38
N ALA A 238 1.32 -5.96 10.46
CA ALA A 238 1.53 -4.91 11.44
C ALA A 238 1.06 -5.37 12.82
N ALA A 239 1.78 -5.01 13.88
CA ALA A 239 1.30 -5.12 15.25
C ALA A 239 1.48 -3.78 15.96
N LEU A 240 0.45 -3.38 16.71
CA LEU A 240 0.45 -2.09 17.40
C LEU A 240 0.87 -2.31 18.85
N THR A 241 2.06 -1.82 19.22
CA THR A 241 2.57 -1.89 20.60
C THR A 241 2.61 -0.48 21.19
N GLN A 242 1.92 -0.28 22.32
CA GLN A 242 1.92 1.00 23.03
C GLN A 242 2.91 0.97 24.19
N ALA A 243 3.86 1.91 24.20
CA ALA A 243 4.71 2.12 25.38
C ALA A 243 3.89 2.76 26.52
N PRO A 244 4.14 2.42 27.80
CA PRO A 244 3.36 2.94 28.94
C PRO A 244 3.30 4.47 29.04
N GLY A 245 4.33 5.17 28.56
CA GLY A 245 4.41 6.64 28.54
C GLY A 245 4.28 7.27 27.15
N ALA A 246 3.72 6.55 26.18
CA ALA A 246 3.59 7.08 24.82
C ALA A 246 2.71 8.34 24.80
N ALA A 247 3.19 9.39 24.14
CA ALA A 247 2.42 10.62 23.93
C ALA A 247 1.29 10.43 22.91
N VAL A 248 1.51 9.57 21.92
CA VAL A 248 0.52 9.20 20.90
C VAL A 248 0.13 7.75 21.10
N GLN A 249 -1.17 7.43 21.04
CA GLN A 249 -1.62 6.04 21.11
C GLN A 249 -1.20 5.26 19.87
N ALA A 250 -0.80 3.99 20.06
CA ALA A 250 -0.45 3.11 18.95
C ALA A 250 -1.73 2.67 18.21
N LEU A 251 -2.14 3.46 17.22
CA LEU A 251 -3.36 3.31 16.43
C LEU A 251 -3.06 3.43 14.93
N VAL A 252 -3.93 2.86 14.10
CA VAL A 252 -3.93 3.10 12.64
C VAL A 252 -4.39 4.52 12.32
N GLY A 253 -5.46 4.92 13.01
CA GLY A 253 -6.12 6.22 12.97
C GLY A 253 -6.99 6.36 14.21
N SER A 254 -7.45 7.57 14.49
CA SER A 254 -8.34 7.84 15.63
C SER A 254 -9.52 8.72 15.22
N PRO A 255 -10.73 8.46 15.76
CA PRO A 255 -11.85 9.39 15.62
C PRO A 255 -11.58 10.77 16.25
N GLY A 256 -10.54 10.89 17.08
CA GLY A 256 -10.08 12.15 17.66
C GLY A 256 -8.97 12.86 16.88
N TRP A 257 -8.52 12.34 15.75
CA TRP A 257 -7.48 12.98 14.95
C TRP A 257 -8.10 13.83 13.85
N ILE A 258 -7.97 15.16 13.94
CA ILE A 258 -8.46 16.08 12.91
C ILE A 258 -7.29 16.43 11.98
N ALA A 259 -7.25 15.85 10.78
CA ALA A 259 -6.25 16.18 9.78
C ALA A 259 -6.50 17.61 9.27
N PHE A 260 -5.54 18.50 9.48
CA PHE A 260 -5.69 19.94 9.19
C PHE A 260 -4.61 20.51 8.28
N ALA A 261 -3.53 19.77 8.05
CA ALA A 261 -2.42 20.22 7.21
C ALA A 261 -1.69 19.04 6.57
N ASP A 262 -0.79 19.32 5.65
CA ASP A 262 0.26 18.41 5.22
C ASP A 262 1.64 19.07 5.23
N ASN A 263 2.68 18.27 5.03
CA ASN A 263 4.07 18.74 5.04
C ASN A 263 4.63 19.03 3.63
N GLY A 264 3.79 19.05 2.58
CA GLY A 264 4.23 19.17 1.19
C GLY A 264 4.94 17.93 0.62
N ALA A 265 5.14 16.88 1.42
CA ALA A 265 5.79 15.62 1.03
C ALA A 265 4.86 14.40 1.14
N GLY A 266 3.56 14.62 1.36
CA GLY A 266 2.52 13.60 1.41
C GLY A 266 2.04 13.23 2.81
N ASP A 267 2.78 13.55 3.87
CA ASP A 267 2.36 13.24 5.24
C ASP A 267 1.28 14.22 5.72
N ARG A 268 0.31 13.69 6.47
CA ARG A 268 -0.75 14.52 7.06
C ARG A 268 -0.36 14.95 8.46
N LEU A 269 -0.71 16.18 8.83
CA LEU A 269 -0.65 16.66 10.20
C LEU A 269 -2.06 16.68 10.78
N ALA A 270 -2.19 16.18 11.99
CA ALA A 270 -3.46 16.14 12.69
C ALA A 270 -3.37 16.73 14.09
N VAL A 271 -4.46 17.35 14.53
CA VAL A 271 -4.69 17.69 15.93
C VAL A 271 -5.21 16.44 16.63
N ASP A 272 -4.54 16.00 17.69
CA ASP A 272 -4.87 14.78 18.42
C ASP A 272 -5.71 15.06 19.67
N LEU A 273 -6.98 14.66 19.63
CA LEU A 273 -7.93 14.75 20.75
C LEU A 273 -8.02 13.46 21.57
N THR A 274 -7.19 12.47 21.25
CA THR A 274 -7.14 11.15 21.87
C THR A 274 -5.70 10.78 22.20
N PRO A 275 -4.98 11.63 22.95
CA PRO A 275 -3.56 11.43 23.21
C PRO A 275 -3.31 10.12 23.96
N GLY A 276 -2.06 9.66 23.92
CA GLY A 276 -1.59 8.59 24.78
C GLY A 276 -1.42 9.04 26.23
N PRO A 277 -1.09 8.12 27.15
CA PRO A 277 -0.98 8.40 28.57
C PRO A 277 0.04 9.49 28.94
N GLY A 278 1.06 9.69 28.09
CA GLY A 278 2.07 10.74 28.26
C GLY A 278 1.84 11.99 27.41
N GLY A 279 0.70 12.09 26.72
CA GLY A 279 0.42 13.15 25.75
C GLY A 279 -0.52 14.24 26.25
N HIS A 280 -0.80 15.19 25.38
CA HIS A 280 -1.62 16.37 25.64
C HIS A 280 -2.82 16.46 24.69
N LEU A 281 -3.93 16.97 25.20
CA LEU A 281 -5.12 17.20 24.38
C LEU A 281 -4.83 18.33 23.38
N GLY A 282 -5.00 18.07 22.08
CA GLY A 282 -4.73 19.05 21.03
C GLY A 282 -3.27 19.11 20.60
N GLN A 283 -2.43 18.17 21.03
CA GLN A 283 -1.08 18.01 20.50
C GLN A 283 -1.11 17.77 18.97
N ILE A 284 0.00 18.06 18.30
CA ILE A 284 0.12 17.88 16.86
C ILE A 284 0.89 16.61 16.55
N VAL A 285 0.31 15.78 15.69
CA VAL A 285 0.92 14.53 15.24
C VAL A 285 1.14 14.54 13.73
N VAL A 286 2.22 13.92 13.28
CA VAL A 286 2.43 13.56 11.87
C VAL A 286 1.90 12.15 11.66
N ILE A 287 1.13 11.99 10.60
CA ILE A 287 0.58 10.76 10.09
C ILE A 287 1.35 10.46 8.80
N PRO A 288 2.36 9.56 8.84
CA PRO A 288 3.19 9.26 7.68
C PRO A 288 2.37 8.64 6.56
N HIS A 289 2.62 9.04 5.31
CA HIS A 289 1.95 8.48 4.13
C HIS A 289 2.56 7.16 3.65
N GLN A 290 3.80 6.87 4.06
CA GLN A 290 4.50 5.63 3.71
C GLN A 290 4.22 4.48 4.68
N GLN A 291 3.56 4.76 5.80
CA GLN A 291 3.23 3.77 6.81
C GLN A 291 1.73 3.60 6.90
N ASP A 292 1.28 2.35 6.87
CA ASP A 292 -0.14 2.01 6.98
C ASP A 292 -0.66 2.17 8.43
N THR A 293 0.24 2.36 9.41
CA THR A 293 -0.10 2.43 10.84
C THR A 293 0.71 3.50 11.56
N GLY A 294 0.18 4.00 12.68
CA GLY A 294 0.90 4.88 13.60
C GLY A 294 0.82 6.35 13.25
N ALA A 295 1.19 7.17 14.23
CA ALA A 295 1.42 8.60 14.13
C ALA A 295 2.50 9.00 15.14
N CYS A 296 3.25 10.06 14.83
CA CYS A 296 4.36 10.55 15.64
C CYS A 296 4.02 11.91 16.23
N LEU A 297 4.38 12.16 17.48
CA LEU A 297 4.27 13.49 18.08
C LEU A 297 5.19 14.46 17.31
N LEU A 298 4.62 15.58 16.85
CA LEU A 298 5.33 16.67 16.20
C LEU A 298 5.55 17.85 17.15
N ALA A 299 4.50 18.21 17.90
CA ALA A 299 4.53 19.34 18.82
C ALA A 299 3.49 19.15 19.93
N ASP A 300 3.75 19.72 21.11
CA ASP A 300 2.85 19.61 22.25
C ASP A 300 1.55 20.43 22.08
N SER A 301 1.55 21.42 21.16
CA SER A 301 0.42 22.28 20.81
C SER A 301 0.61 22.95 19.44
N LEU A 302 -0.43 23.57 18.89
CA LEU A 302 -0.31 24.40 17.67
C LEU A 302 0.52 25.65 17.92
N THR A 303 0.40 26.26 19.10
CA THR A 303 1.27 27.38 19.49
C THR A 303 2.73 26.95 19.48
N ASP A 304 3.05 25.78 20.03
CA ASP A 304 4.43 25.28 20.05
C ASP A 304 4.98 25.08 18.64
N LEU A 305 4.18 24.47 17.75
CA LEU A 305 4.52 24.27 16.35
C LEU A 305 4.88 25.59 15.64
N VAL A 306 4.03 26.62 15.79
CA VAL A 306 4.22 27.91 15.10
C VAL A 306 5.36 28.71 15.73
N VAL A 307 5.41 28.79 17.06
CA VAL A 307 6.40 29.63 17.76
C VAL A 307 7.82 29.08 17.60
N LYS A 308 8.02 27.76 17.68
CA LYS A 308 9.37 27.16 17.63
C LYS A 308 10.02 27.06 16.26
N ALA A 309 9.33 27.45 15.17
CA ALA A 309 9.86 27.58 13.80
C ALA A 309 11.00 26.57 13.47
N ARG A 310 10.62 25.33 13.11
CA ARG A 310 11.45 24.20 12.64
C ARG A 310 12.97 24.33 12.89
N THR A 311 13.43 24.03 14.10
CA THR A 311 14.87 23.84 14.36
C THR A 311 15.36 22.40 14.21
N ASP A 312 14.47 21.40 14.18
CA ASP A 312 14.90 20.00 14.15
C ASP A 312 14.45 19.29 12.86
N GLU A 313 15.42 18.61 12.26
CA GLU A 313 15.19 17.58 11.26
C GLU A 313 14.21 16.56 11.85
N TYR A 314 13.20 16.21 11.06
CA TYR A 314 12.30 15.11 11.36
C TYR A 314 13.16 13.85 11.57
N GLU A 315 13.34 13.43 12.82
CA GLU A 315 13.84 12.10 13.15
C GLU A 315 12.80 11.12 12.57
N PRO A 316 13.17 10.35 11.53
CA PRO A 316 12.24 9.38 10.96
C PRO A 316 11.73 8.48 12.08
N TYR A 317 10.46 8.09 12.02
CA TYR A 317 9.95 7.01 12.86
C TYR A 317 10.85 5.78 12.66
N GLU A 318 11.80 5.57 13.57
CA GLU A 318 12.44 4.30 13.72
C GLU A 318 11.39 3.38 14.31
N SER A 319 10.82 2.51 13.46
CA SER A 319 10.16 1.30 13.93
C SER A 319 11.02 0.72 15.04
N PRO A 320 10.53 0.55 16.28
CA PRO A 320 11.38 0.21 17.41
C PRO A 320 12.23 -1.02 17.08
N ALA A 321 13.51 -0.79 16.77
CA ALA A 321 14.43 -1.83 16.39
C ALA A 321 14.66 -2.67 17.66
N GLY A 322 13.89 -3.75 17.81
CA GLY A 322 13.92 -4.59 19.00
C GLY A 322 12.57 -5.16 19.46
N GLN A 323 11.42 -4.85 18.83
CA GLN A 323 10.12 -5.39 19.28
C GLN A 323 9.83 -6.82 18.79
N ALA A 324 10.41 -7.82 19.46
CA ALA A 324 9.65 -9.01 19.82
C ALA A 324 8.82 -8.66 21.08
N PRO A 325 7.59 -9.16 21.31
CA PRO A 325 7.09 -10.49 20.97
C PRO A 325 5.85 -10.53 20.06
N ALA A 326 5.29 -9.38 19.66
CA ALA A 326 4.04 -9.34 18.89
C ALA A 326 4.23 -9.70 17.41
N VAL A 327 5.39 -9.35 16.83
CA VAL A 327 5.80 -9.78 15.49
C VAL A 327 7.10 -10.55 15.62
N ALA A 328 7.15 -11.75 15.08
CA ALA A 328 8.36 -12.57 15.04
C ALA A 328 8.73 -12.91 13.59
N GLU A 329 10.00 -12.73 13.24
CA GLU A 329 10.56 -13.15 11.96
C GLU A 329 11.61 -14.25 12.17
N VAL A 330 11.28 -15.47 11.76
CA VAL A 330 12.16 -16.63 11.76
C VAL A 330 12.87 -16.70 10.41
N ARG A 331 14.19 -16.46 10.41
CA ARG A 331 15.02 -16.41 9.18
C ARG A 331 16.50 -16.56 9.53
N THR A 332 17.35 -16.75 8.53
CA THR A 332 18.82 -16.94 8.71
C THR A 332 19.51 -15.85 9.52
N ARG A 333 19.04 -14.59 9.46
CA ARG A 333 19.58 -13.45 10.23
C ARG A 333 18.60 -12.92 11.29
N GLY A 334 17.61 -13.73 11.68
CA GLY A 334 16.57 -13.39 12.66
C GLY A 334 16.47 -14.46 13.74
N LEU A 335 15.26 -14.76 14.22
CA LEU A 335 15.06 -15.85 15.17
C LEU A 335 15.41 -17.21 14.52
N PRO A 336 16.03 -18.14 15.27
CA PRO A 336 16.55 -19.39 14.72
C PRO A 336 15.46 -20.42 14.36
N ASP A 337 14.35 -20.43 15.10
CA ASP A 337 13.25 -21.38 14.96
C ASP A 337 11.92 -20.82 15.52
N VAL A 338 10.85 -21.61 15.38
CA VAL A 338 9.49 -21.28 15.84
C VAL A 338 9.38 -21.30 17.36
N GLU A 339 10.18 -22.11 18.06
CA GLU A 339 10.16 -22.19 19.52
C GLU A 339 10.69 -20.88 20.14
N ALA A 340 11.76 -20.32 19.58
CA ALA A 340 12.28 -19.02 19.97
C ALA A 340 11.30 -17.85 19.69
N ALA A 341 10.37 -18.03 18.76
CA ALA A 341 9.31 -17.07 18.46
C ALA A 341 8.09 -17.22 19.38
N ALA A 342 7.94 -18.35 20.07
CA ALA A 342 6.72 -18.66 20.81
C ALA A 342 6.60 -17.80 22.09
N HIS A 343 5.73 -16.79 22.02
CA HIS A 343 5.43 -15.90 23.14
C HIS A 343 3.91 -15.67 23.25
N PRO A 344 3.32 -15.54 24.45
CA PRO A 344 1.87 -15.32 24.62
C PRO A 344 1.31 -14.08 23.89
N ASP A 345 2.17 -13.07 23.70
CA ASP A 345 1.82 -11.84 22.99
C ASP A 345 2.02 -11.91 21.46
N LEU A 346 2.48 -13.04 20.91
CA LEU A 346 2.71 -13.20 19.47
C LEU A 346 1.40 -13.09 18.69
N GLU A 347 1.36 -12.10 17.79
CA GLU A 347 0.25 -11.87 16.86
C GLU A 347 0.59 -12.29 15.43
N VAL A 348 1.84 -12.10 15.02
CA VAL A 348 2.30 -12.26 13.64
C VAL A 348 3.55 -13.12 13.62
N LEU A 349 3.48 -14.28 12.95
CA LEU A 349 4.63 -15.13 12.68
C LEU A 349 4.99 -15.07 11.19
N ARG A 350 6.21 -14.62 10.89
CA ARG A 350 6.80 -14.65 9.54
C ARG A 350 7.95 -15.65 9.52
N ILE A 351 7.90 -16.60 8.60
CA ILE A 351 8.97 -17.57 8.36
C ILE A 351 9.58 -17.27 7.01
N GLY A 352 10.72 -16.58 7.02
CA GLY A 352 11.42 -16.14 5.82
C GLY A 352 12.25 -17.25 5.18
N ALA A 353 12.85 -16.93 4.03
CA ALA A 353 13.80 -17.82 3.36
C ALA A 353 14.96 -18.17 4.31
N ARG A 354 15.22 -19.47 4.46
CA ARG A 354 16.23 -19.98 5.37
C ARG A 354 16.99 -21.15 4.78
N ASN A 355 18.23 -21.32 5.23
CA ASN A 355 18.99 -22.55 5.04
C ASN A 355 18.72 -23.47 6.24
N GLY A 356 18.34 -24.72 6.00
CA GLY A 356 18.07 -25.70 7.05
C GLY A 356 16.80 -26.51 6.81
N PRO A 357 16.47 -27.44 7.72
CA PRO A 357 15.26 -28.23 7.61
C PRO A 357 14.01 -27.35 7.75
N PRO A 358 12.90 -27.75 7.12
CA PRO A 358 11.60 -27.11 7.35
C PRO A 358 11.18 -27.16 8.84
N LEU A 359 10.32 -26.22 9.25
CA LEU A 359 9.93 -26.00 10.64
C LEU A 359 8.54 -26.56 10.95
N SER A 360 8.38 -27.09 12.16
CA SER A 360 7.07 -27.37 12.74
C SER A 360 6.50 -26.11 13.39
N LEU A 361 5.20 -25.90 13.22
CA LEU A 361 4.37 -24.90 13.86
C LEU A 361 3.87 -25.35 15.24
N ALA A 362 4.11 -26.60 15.65
CA ALA A 362 3.64 -27.15 16.93
C ALA A 362 3.83 -26.20 18.15
N PRO A 363 4.98 -25.52 18.33
CA PRO A 363 5.20 -24.63 19.47
C PRO A 363 4.24 -23.43 19.56
N VAL A 364 3.66 -23.01 18.43
CA VAL A 364 2.79 -21.83 18.36
C VAL A 364 1.31 -22.16 18.22
N THR A 365 0.94 -23.44 18.16
CA THR A 365 -0.46 -23.86 17.90
C THR A 365 -1.46 -23.47 18.98
N ALA A 366 -1.00 -23.31 20.22
CA ALA A 366 -1.83 -22.94 21.36
C ALA A 366 -1.78 -21.43 21.68
N LEU A 367 -1.11 -20.61 20.86
CA LEU A 367 -0.97 -19.19 21.15
C LEU A 367 -2.28 -18.44 20.87
N PRO A 368 -2.87 -17.76 21.86
CA PRO A 368 -4.22 -17.22 21.76
C PRO A 368 -4.31 -15.97 20.88
N ARG A 369 -3.18 -15.30 20.61
CA ARG A 369 -3.12 -14.05 19.86
C ARG A 369 -2.60 -14.21 18.43
N LEU A 370 -2.09 -15.39 18.07
CA LEU A 370 -1.52 -15.62 16.74
C LEU A 370 -2.63 -15.55 15.69
N ARG A 371 -2.64 -14.45 14.94
CA ARG A 371 -3.65 -14.14 13.92
C ARG A 371 -3.09 -14.15 12.50
N THR A 372 -1.78 -14.01 12.34
CA THR A 372 -1.14 -13.98 11.03
C THR A 372 -0.02 -15.00 10.94
N LEU A 373 -0.04 -15.81 9.88
CA LEU A 373 1.07 -16.65 9.46
C LEU A 373 1.47 -16.29 8.02
N ALA A 374 2.74 -15.94 7.83
CA ALA A 374 3.35 -15.82 6.50
C ALA A 374 4.56 -16.75 6.41
N ALA A 375 4.57 -17.70 5.48
CA ALA A 375 5.67 -18.65 5.32
C ALA A 375 6.20 -18.69 3.89
N HIS A 376 7.53 -18.60 3.77
CA HIS A 376 8.23 -18.76 2.50
C HIS A 376 8.10 -20.21 1.99
N PRO A 377 8.08 -20.45 0.67
CA PRO A 377 8.09 -21.78 0.07
C PRO A 377 9.15 -22.71 0.68
N GLY A 378 8.72 -23.90 1.07
CA GLY A 378 9.57 -24.95 1.65
C GLY A 378 9.95 -24.72 3.11
N ALA A 379 9.39 -23.70 3.78
CA ALA A 379 9.74 -23.39 5.16
C ALA A 379 9.00 -24.26 6.21
N LEU A 380 7.88 -24.88 5.84
CA LEU A 380 7.04 -25.68 6.75
C LEU A 380 7.33 -27.17 6.61
N ALA A 381 7.47 -27.88 7.74
CA ALA A 381 7.67 -29.32 7.76
C ALA A 381 6.39 -30.10 7.44
N ASP A 382 5.26 -29.60 7.92
CA ASP A 382 3.93 -30.12 7.62
C ASP A 382 2.93 -28.96 7.50
N PRO A 383 2.49 -28.61 6.28
CA PRO A 383 1.47 -27.58 6.07
C PRO A 383 0.15 -27.86 6.82
N LEU A 384 -0.18 -29.12 7.12
CA LEU A 384 -1.43 -29.46 7.81
C LEU A 384 -1.45 -29.00 9.27
N GLU A 385 -0.30 -28.67 9.86
CA GLU A 385 -0.26 -28.05 11.19
C GLU A 385 -0.93 -26.68 11.23
N ILE A 386 -1.07 -25.99 10.09
CA ILE A 386 -1.81 -24.73 9.96
C ILE A 386 -3.27 -24.89 10.42
N ALA A 387 -3.88 -26.06 10.18
CA ALA A 387 -5.26 -26.33 10.60
C ALA A 387 -5.46 -26.29 12.13
N ARG A 388 -4.38 -26.39 12.90
CA ARG A 388 -4.40 -26.28 14.37
C ARG A 388 -4.36 -24.81 14.84
N LEU A 389 -4.03 -23.87 13.96
CA LEU A 389 -3.99 -22.44 14.26
C LEU A 389 -5.41 -21.85 14.15
N THR A 390 -6.16 -21.94 15.24
CA THR A 390 -7.58 -21.57 15.28
C THR A 390 -7.86 -20.06 15.32
N GLY A 391 -6.84 -19.24 15.53
CA GLY A 391 -6.94 -17.78 15.61
C GLY A 391 -6.60 -17.02 14.32
N LEU A 392 -6.26 -17.72 13.23
CA LEU A 392 -5.77 -17.05 12.02
C LEU A 392 -6.85 -16.20 11.35
N GLU A 393 -6.56 -14.92 11.17
CA GLU A 393 -7.29 -13.97 10.33
C GLU A 393 -6.67 -13.87 8.93
N TYR A 394 -5.34 -14.04 8.81
CA TYR A 394 -4.61 -13.92 7.56
C TYR A 394 -3.55 -15.03 7.40
N LEU A 395 -3.48 -15.58 6.19
CA LEU A 395 -2.55 -16.64 5.83
C LEU A 395 -1.88 -16.35 4.48
N GLU A 396 -0.55 -16.37 4.46
CA GLU A 396 0.26 -16.26 3.25
C GLU A 396 1.25 -17.42 3.16
N ILE A 397 1.07 -18.31 2.19
CA ILE A 397 1.91 -19.50 2.00
C ILE A 397 2.10 -19.81 0.51
N ALA A 398 3.03 -20.70 0.20
CA ALA A 398 3.32 -21.09 -1.17
C ALA A 398 2.17 -21.87 -1.84
N PRO A 399 2.10 -21.89 -3.18
CA PRO A 399 1.09 -22.68 -3.90
C PRO A 399 1.05 -24.16 -3.48
N GLU A 400 2.21 -24.76 -3.19
CA GLU A 400 2.32 -26.17 -2.80
C GLU A 400 1.68 -26.43 -1.43
N ASP A 401 1.90 -25.53 -0.47
CA ASP A 401 1.34 -25.64 0.88
C ASP A 401 -0.18 -25.40 0.85
N TRP A 402 -0.65 -24.46 0.02
CA TRP A 402 -2.08 -24.27 -0.25
C TRP A 402 -2.73 -25.53 -0.84
N ARG A 403 -2.08 -26.19 -1.79
CA ARG A 403 -2.57 -27.45 -2.38
C ARG A 403 -2.68 -28.54 -1.32
N ALA A 404 -1.68 -28.70 -0.46
CA ALA A 404 -1.73 -29.66 0.65
C ALA A 404 -2.93 -29.41 1.58
N LEU A 405 -3.23 -28.15 1.91
CA LEU A 405 -4.40 -27.79 2.71
C LEU A 405 -5.74 -28.06 2.00
N LEU A 406 -5.84 -27.73 0.71
CA LEU A 406 -7.04 -27.95 -0.09
C LEU A 406 -7.35 -29.45 -0.24
N ASP A 407 -6.35 -30.24 -0.63
CA ASP A 407 -6.48 -31.68 -0.85
C ASP A 407 -6.89 -32.42 0.44
N ALA A 408 -6.44 -31.93 1.60
CA ALA A 408 -6.81 -32.48 2.91
C ALA A 408 -8.10 -31.87 3.51
N ASN A 409 -8.75 -30.92 2.81
CA ASN A 409 -9.88 -30.15 3.33
C ASN A 409 -9.58 -29.51 4.71
N ALA A 410 -8.36 -29.00 4.86
CA ALA A 410 -7.78 -28.51 6.12
C ALA A 410 -7.60 -26.98 6.16
N VAL A 411 -8.13 -26.26 5.17
CA VAL A 411 -8.07 -24.79 5.10
C VAL A 411 -8.81 -24.17 6.31
N PRO A 412 -8.16 -23.33 7.14
CA PRO A 412 -8.80 -22.70 8.28
C PRO A 412 -9.95 -21.78 7.84
N ARG A 413 -11.15 -22.01 8.40
CA ARG A 413 -12.35 -21.23 8.06
C ARG A 413 -12.49 -19.90 8.80
N THR A 414 -11.54 -19.61 9.68
CA THR A 414 -11.44 -18.33 10.42
C THR A 414 -10.80 -17.22 9.59
N LEU A 415 -10.19 -17.55 8.45
CA LEU A 415 -9.49 -16.58 7.62
C LEU A 415 -10.45 -15.51 7.09
N ALA A 416 -10.07 -14.25 7.32
CA ALA A 416 -10.70 -13.06 6.75
C ALA A 416 -10.10 -12.71 5.39
N ALA A 417 -8.80 -12.95 5.23
CA ALA A 417 -8.09 -12.78 3.98
C ALA A 417 -6.93 -13.80 3.86
N ALA A 418 -6.39 -13.94 2.65
CA ALA A 418 -5.30 -14.87 2.38
C ALA A 418 -4.50 -14.47 1.14
N SER A 419 -3.26 -14.92 1.04
CA SER A 419 -2.40 -14.66 -0.13
C SER A 419 -1.61 -15.89 -0.55
N VAL A 420 -1.21 -15.92 -1.81
CA VAL A 420 -0.29 -16.93 -2.33
C VAL A 420 1.10 -16.31 -2.42
N HIS A 421 2.05 -16.82 -1.64
CA HIS A 421 3.43 -16.37 -1.67
C HIS A 421 4.13 -16.85 -2.94
N ILE A 422 4.43 -15.93 -3.85
CA ILE A 422 5.12 -16.23 -5.10
C ILE A 422 6.61 -15.94 -4.96
N HIS A 423 7.42 -16.99 -5.12
CA HIS A 423 8.87 -16.87 -5.23
C HIS A 423 9.34 -17.35 -6.62
N GLY A 424 10.22 -16.56 -7.24
CA GLY A 424 10.79 -16.85 -8.56
C GLY A 424 9.82 -16.64 -9.72
N ALA A 425 10.20 -17.12 -10.90
CA ALA A 425 9.36 -17.05 -12.10
C ALA A 425 8.31 -18.17 -12.07
N ARG A 426 7.08 -17.84 -11.64
CA ARG A 426 5.93 -18.76 -11.70
C ARG A 426 4.95 -18.34 -12.79
N GLN A 427 4.28 -19.32 -13.37
CA GLN A 427 3.20 -19.08 -14.31
C GLN A 427 2.01 -18.46 -13.57
N VAL A 428 1.33 -17.49 -14.20
CA VAL A 428 0.25 -16.75 -13.54
C VAL A 428 -1.03 -17.57 -13.50
N LEU A 429 -1.36 -18.30 -14.57
CA LEU A 429 -2.64 -19.01 -14.69
C LEU A 429 -2.83 -20.09 -13.62
N PRO A 430 -1.85 -20.96 -13.31
CA PRO A 430 -2.03 -21.94 -12.24
C PRO A 430 -2.24 -21.30 -10.86
N VAL A 431 -1.65 -20.12 -10.63
CA VAL A 431 -1.86 -19.35 -9.40
C VAL A 431 -3.27 -18.77 -9.37
N VAL A 432 -3.77 -18.24 -10.49
CA VAL A 432 -5.16 -17.75 -10.60
C VAL A 432 -6.16 -18.87 -10.38
N ASP A 433 -5.92 -20.06 -10.93
CA ASP A 433 -6.80 -21.22 -10.74
C ASP A 433 -6.84 -21.64 -9.27
N LEU A 434 -5.68 -21.65 -8.59
CA LEU A 434 -5.59 -21.90 -7.14
C LEU A 434 -6.34 -20.83 -6.32
N VAL A 435 -6.16 -19.55 -6.64
CA VAL A 435 -6.85 -18.43 -5.99
C VAL A 435 -8.36 -18.57 -6.14
N ASN A 436 -8.85 -18.88 -7.35
CA ASN A 436 -10.27 -19.06 -7.61
C ASN A 436 -10.87 -20.25 -6.84
N GLU A 437 -10.12 -21.32 -6.65
CA GLU A 437 -10.51 -22.46 -5.83
C GLU A 437 -10.65 -22.09 -4.36
N ILE A 438 -9.70 -21.31 -3.82
CA ILE A 438 -9.77 -20.79 -2.44
C ILE A 438 -10.96 -19.85 -2.30
N LEU A 439 -11.19 -18.92 -3.22
CA LEU A 439 -12.33 -18.01 -3.22
C LEU A 439 -13.67 -18.76 -3.23
N ALA A 440 -13.77 -19.87 -3.98
CA ALA A 440 -14.96 -20.69 -4.05
C ALA A 440 -15.33 -21.31 -2.69
N LEU A 441 -14.35 -21.59 -1.82
CA LEU A 441 -14.60 -22.08 -0.46
C LEU A 441 -15.40 -21.08 0.39
N TRP A 442 -15.35 -19.77 0.08
CA TRP A 442 -16.12 -18.70 0.74
C TRP A 442 -17.22 -18.12 -0.16
N HIS A 443 -17.54 -18.77 -1.28
CA HIS A 443 -18.51 -18.27 -2.27
C HIS A 443 -18.19 -16.85 -2.76
N ARG A 444 -16.91 -16.50 -2.84
CA ARG A 444 -16.45 -15.20 -3.36
C ARG A 444 -16.35 -15.22 -4.89
N PRO A 445 -16.57 -14.08 -5.57
CA PRO A 445 -16.47 -14.00 -7.02
C PRO A 445 -15.04 -14.30 -7.51
N PRO A 446 -14.88 -15.17 -8.52
CA PRO A 446 -13.56 -15.51 -9.04
C PRO A 446 -12.94 -14.33 -9.81
N ILE A 447 -11.64 -14.40 -10.04
CA ILE A 447 -10.93 -13.57 -11.02
C ILE A 447 -11.45 -13.94 -12.42
N PRO A 448 -12.10 -13.01 -13.14
CA PRO A 448 -12.60 -13.29 -14.48
C PRO A 448 -11.43 -13.46 -15.47
N ARG A 449 -11.52 -14.50 -16.30
CA ARG A 449 -10.54 -14.79 -17.34
C ARG A 449 -11.19 -14.76 -18.71
N THR A 450 -10.68 -13.91 -19.60
CA THR A 450 -11.07 -13.85 -21.01
C THR A 450 -9.91 -14.31 -21.89
N THR A 451 -10.18 -15.20 -22.84
CA THR A 451 -9.17 -15.64 -23.81
C THR A 451 -9.38 -14.93 -25.14
N VAL A 452 -8.33 -14.27 -25.62
CA VAL A 452 -8.28 -13.62 -26.92
C VAL A 452 -7.23 -14.35 -27.74
N THR A 453 -7.57 -14.67 -29.00
CA THR A 453 -6.64 -15.36 -29.90
C THR A 453 -6.46 -14.54 -31.16
N GLY A 454 -5.29 -14.65 -31.78
CA GLY A 454 -5.00 -13.95 -33.02
C GLY A 454 -3.63 -14.31 -33.58
N HIS A 455 -3.22 -13.59 -34.62
CA HIS A 455 -1.98 -13.88 -35.34
C HIS A 455 -1.20 -12.59 -35.61
N LEU A 456 0.05 -12.52 -35.16
CA LEU A 456 0.92 -11.35 -35.29
C LEU A 456 1.69 -11.29 -36.62
N GLY A 457 1.64 -12.39 -37.38
CA GLY A 457 2.44 -12.62 -38.59
C GLY A 457 3.83 -13.18 -38.26
N ALA A 458 4.52 -13.72 -39.25
CA ALA A 458 5.87 -14.26 -39.06
C ALA A 458 6.82 -13.19 -38.52
N ALA A 459 7.72 -13.58 -37.61
CA ALA A 459 8.77 -12.68 -37.16
C ALA A 459 9.69 -12.33 -38.35
N PRO A 460 10.14 -11.07 -38.50
CA PRO A 460 11.16 -10.74 -39.48
C PRO A 460 12.44 -11.55 -39.18
N PRO A 461 13.18 -12.02 -40.21
CA PRO A 461 14.34 -12.86 -40.01
C PRO A 461 15.40 -12.15 -39.15
N ALA A 462 15.95 -12.86 -38.17
CA ALA A 462 16.99 -12.35 -37.29
C ALA A 462 18.27 -12.07 -38.09
N GLY A 463 18.50 -10.81 -38.47
CA GLY A 463 19.80 -10.35 -38.95
C GLY A 463 19.77 -9.47 -40.20
N SER A 464 19.65 -8.16 -40.01
CA SER A 464 20.29 -7.16 -40.88
C SER A 464 20.86 -6.01 -40.04
N GLY A 465 21.61 -6.37 -38.99
CA GLY A 465 22.59 -5.44 -38.41
C GLY A 465 23.65 -5.18 -39.46
N GLY A 466 23.57 -4.02 -40.13
CA GLY A 466 24.43 -3.66 -41.23
C GLY A 466 25.90 -3.75 -40.86
N ARG A 467 26.59 -4.78 -41.37
CA ARG A 467 28.03 -4.68 -41.64
C ARG A 467 28.19 -3.60 -42.71
N ARG A 468 28.44 -2.36 -42.31
CA ARG A 468 29.10 -1.40 -43.21
C ARG A 468 30.46 -1.98 -43.55
N ALA A 469 30.60 -2.42 -44.80
CA ALA A 469 31.87 -2.74 -45.39
C ALA A 469 32.80 -1.53 -45.24
N ARG A 470 33.93 -1.72 -44.55
CA ARG A 470 35.08 -0.84 -44.70
C ARG A 470 35.68 -1.13 -46.07
N THR A 471 35.41 -0.28 -47.05
CA THR A 471 36.27 -0.14 -48.23
C THR A 471 37.29 0.96 -47.95
N ARG A 472 38.53 0.66 -48.33
CA ARG A 472 39.76 1.44 -48.13
C ARG A 472 39.72 2.82 -48.76
#